data_AF-A0A6G4XUE4-F1
#
_entry.id   AF-A0A6G4XUE4-F1
#
_cell.length_a   1.000
_cell.length_b   1.000
_cell.length_c   1.000
_cell.angle_alpha   90.00
_cell.angle_beta   90.00
_cell.angle_gamma   90.00
#
_symmetry.space_group_name_H-M   'P 1'
#
loop_
_entity.id
_entity.type
_entity.pdbx_description
1 polymer ?
#
loop_
_entity_poly.entity_id
_entity_poly.type
_entity_poly.pdbx_seq_one_letter_code
_entity_poly.pdbx_strand_id
1 'polypeptide(L)'
;MMRAYKFLMRPTVGRTVALGAMLRDHCGLYNGALQERRDAYRHVSKTSIKYGQQSAQLKEIRAFDPERHGRWSFSSQQATLRRLDKAFQAFF
;
A
#
# COMPACT_ATOMS: atom_id res chain seq x y z
N MET A 1 -25.89 -23.86 -1.10
CA MET A 1 -24.48 -23.89 -1.57
C MET A 1 -24.25 -22.70 -2.50
N MET A 2 -23.40 -21.74 -2.12
CA MET A 2 -23.02 -20.65 -3.04
C MET A 2 -21.96 -21.18 -4.01
N ARG A 3 -22.22 -21.06 -5.32
CA ARG A 3 -21.21 -21.38 -6.34
C ARG A 3 -20.28 -20.18 -6.51
N ALA A 4 -18.98 -20.39 -6.36
CA ALA A 4 -17.97 -19.38 -6.67
C ALA A 4 -17.41 -19.64 -8.07
N TYR A 5 -17.39 -18.62 -8.92
CA TYR A 5 -16.85 -18.69 -10.28
C TYR A 5 -15.60 -17.82 -10.38
N LYS A 6 -14.56 -18.33 -11.07
CA LYS A 6 -13.33 -17.60 -11.35
C LYS A 6 -13.29 -17.24 -12.83
N PHE A 7 -13.23 -15.95 -13.13
CA PHE A 7 -13.12 -15.45 -14.49
C PHE A 7 -11.74 -14.84 -14.73
N LEU A 8 -11.19 -15.05 -15.92
CA LEU A 8 -9.98 -14.35 -16.36
C LEU A 8 -10.33 -12.89 -16.63
N MET A 9 -9.62 -11.95 -16.03
CA MET A 9 -9.73 -10.55 -16.39
C MET A 9 -9.14 -10.34 -17.78
N ARG A 10 -9.94 -9.78 -18.70
CA ARG A 10 -9.51 -9.38 -20.05
C ARG A 10 -9.54 -7.85 -20.14
N PRO A 11 -8.50 -7.15 -19.64
CA PRO A 11 -8.46 -5.70 -19.69
C PRO A 11 -8.29 -5.20 -21.12
N THR A 12 -8.95 -4.07 -21.43
CA THR A 12 -8.64 -3.30 -22.65
C THR A 12 -7.28 -2.63 -22.50
N VAL A 13 -6.69 -2.13 -23.60
CA VAL A 13 -5.38 -1.46 -23.57
C VAL A 13 -5.32 -0.35 -22.51
N GLY A 14 -6.34 0.53 -22.46
CA GLY A 14 -6.42 1.58 -21.45
C GLY A 14 -6.48 1.07 -20.00
N ARG A 15 -7.19 -0.05 -19.76
CA ARG A 15 -7.24 -0.68 -18.43
C ARG A 15 -5.89 -1.28 -18.03
N THR A 16 -5.17 -1.90 -18.97
CA THR A 16 -3.82 -2.43 -18.71
C THR A 16 -2.86 -1.32 -18.29
N VAL A 17 -2.90 -0.17 -18.98
CA VAL A 17 -2.10 1.01 -18.62
C VAL A 17 -2.46 1.51 -17.21
N ALA A 18 -3.76 1.63 -16.90
CA ALA A 18 -4.22 2.06 -15.58
C ALA A 18 -3.79 1.11 -14.46
N LEU A 19 -3.90 -0.21 -14.67
CA LEU A 19 -3.46 -1.23 -13.71
C LEU A 19 -1.94 -1.19 -13.51
N GLY A 20 -1.16 -0.96 -14.58
CA GLY A 20 0.28 -0.78 -14.49
C GLY A 20 0.67 0.46 -13.69
N ALA A 21 -0.03 1.58 -13.87
CA ALA A 21 0.16 2.78 -13.05
C ALA A 21 -0.17 2.50 -11.58
N MET A 22 -1.31 1.87 -11.31
CA MET A 22 -1.72 1.48 -9.95
C MET A 22 -0.67 0.60 -9.28
N LEU A 23 -0.15 -0.41 -9.99
CA LEU A 23 0.91 -1.27 -9.46
C LEU A 23 2.16 -0.47 -9.08
N ARG A 24 2.62 0.44 -9.94
CA ARG A 24 3.79 1.29 -9.65
C ARG A 24 3.60 2.17 -8.43
N ASP A 25 2.43 2.80 -8.29
CA ASP A 25 2.13 3.65 -7.14
C ASP A 25 2.01 2.85 -5.84
N HIS A 26 1.44 1.66 -5.90
CA HIS A 26 1.40 0.73 -4.77
C HIS A 26 2.81 0.23 -4.38
N CYS A 27 3.69 -0.04 -5.33
CA CYS A 27 5.10 -0.34 -5.06
C CYS A 27 5.79 0.84 -4.36
N GLY A 28 5.53 2.07 -4.81
CA GLY A 28 6.02 3.29 -4.17
C GLY A 28 5.57 3.41 -2.73
N LEU A 29 4.27 3.23 -2.47
CA LEU A 29 3.71 3.23 -1.11
C LEU A 29 4.34 2.16 -0.21
N TYR A 30 4.47 0.93 -0.70
CA TYR A 30 5.09 -0.15 0.06
C TYR A 30 6.54 0.18 0.44
N ASN A 31 7.34 0.63 -0.52
CA ASN A 31 8.74 0.95 -0.30
C ASN A 31 8.92 2.15 0.63
N GLY A 32 8.08 3.18 0.51
CA GLY A 32 8.08 4.33 1.42
C GLY A 32 7.75 3.93 2.86
N ALA A 33 6.71 3.11 3.04
CA ALA A 33 6.34 2.58 4.35
C ALA A 33 7.41 1.65 4.96
N LEU A 34 8.08 0.84 4.14
CA LEU A 34 9.20 0.02 4.58
C LEU A 34 10.39 0.88 5.01
N GLN A 35 10.72 1.91 4.22
CA GLN A 35 11.78 2.84 4.52
C GLN A 35 11.53 3.57 5.85
N GLU A 36 10.33 4.10 6.06
CA GLU A 36 9.94 4.75 7.32
C GLU A 36 10.17 3.84 8.53
N ARG A 37 9.69 2.58 8.48
CA ARG A 37 9.89 1.60 9.57
C ARG A 37 11.37 1.37 9.85
N ARG A 38 12.16 1.17 8.79
CA ARG A 38 13.60 0.93 8.89
C ARG A 38 14.32 2.12 9.50
N ASP A 39 14.04 3.32 9.01
CA ASP A 39 14.73 4.54 9.39
C ASP A 39 14.35 4.94 10.83
N ALA A 40 13.09 4.79 11.23
CA ALA A 40 12.63 4.98 12.62
C ALA A 40 13.30 4.00 13.61
N TYR A 41 13.48 2.74 13.22
CA TYR A 41 14.14 1.75 14.08
C TYR A 41 15.67 1.93 14.13
N ARG A 42 16.28 2.49 13.08
CA ARG A 42 17.71 2.84 13.07
C ARG A 42 18.04 3.98 14.02
N HIS A 43 17.10 4.89 14.26
CA HIS A 43 17.26 5.97 15.22
C HIS A 43 17.60 5.44 16.63
N VAL A 44 18.29 6.25 17.43
CA VAL A 44 18.76 5.86 18.78
C VAL A 44 17.63 5.43 19.72
N SER A 45 16.42 5.98 19.51
CA SER A 45 15.22 5.64 20.28
C SER A 45 14.60 4.29 19.93
N LYS A 46 15.08 3.60 18.87
CA LYS A 46 14.53 2.32 18.36
C LYS A 46 13.02 2.35 18.15
N THR A 47 12.52 3.47 17.64
CA THR A 47 11.08 3.69 17.45
C THR A 47 10.51 2.64 16.50
N SER A 48 9.51 1.90 16.96
CA SER A 48 8.81 0.90 16.16
C SER A 48 7.55 1.50 15.55
N ILE A 49 7.53 1.64 14.22
CA ILE A 49 6.36 2.11 13.47
C ILE A 49 5.48 0.92 13.09
N LYS A 50 4.20 0.98 13.47
CA LYS A 50 3.20 -0.07 13.22
C LYS A 50 2.21 0.35 12.12
N TYR A 51 1.47 -0.64 11.59
CA TYR A 51 0.43 -0.41 10.58
C TYR A 51 -0.54 0.73 10.93
N GLY A 52 -0.98 0.83 12.18
CA GLY A 52 -1.94 1.86 12.59
C GLY A 52 -1.44 3.28 12.36
N GLN A 53 -0.14 3.53 12.62
CA GLN A 53 0.47 4.84 12.41
C GLN A 53 0.55 5.18 10.91
N GLN A 54 1.05 4.25 10.10
CA GLN A 54 1.18 4.46 8.65
C GLN A 54 -0.19 4.59 7.96
N SER A 55 -1.19 3.82 8.41
CA SER A 55 -2.55 3.94 7.88
C SER A 55 -3.21 5.27 8.27
N ALA A 56 -2.85 5.87 9.40
CA ALA A 56 -3.38 7.18 9.80
C ALA A 56 -2.83 8.31 8.89
N GLN A 57 -1.56 8.20 8.47
CA GLN A 57 -0.91 9.16 7.57
C GLN A 57 -1.54 9.17 6.16
N LEU A 58 -2.15 8.07 5.71
CA LEU A 58 -2.71 7.94 4.36
C LEU A 58 -3.73 9.04 4.02
N LYS A 59 -4.48 9.55 5.01
CA LYS A 59 -5.45 10.64 4.75
C LYS A 59 -4.74 11.89 4.23
N GLU A 60 -3.66 12.29 4.88
CA GLU A 60 -2.88 13.48 4.55
C GLU A 60 -2.06 13.25 3.27
N ILE A 61 -1.40 12.10 3.14
CA ILE A 61 -0.63 11.73 1.93
C ILE A 61 -1.52 11.80 0.67
N ARG A 62 -2.74 11.27 0.75
CA ARG A 62 -3.69 11.28 -0.38
C ARG A 62 -4.20 12.68 -0.71
N ALA A 63 -4.37 13.54 0.29
CA ALA A 63 -4.78 14.92 0.09
C ALA A 63 -3.65 15.77 -0.52
N PHE A 64 -2.40 15.50 -0.11
CA PHE A 64 -1.21 16.17 -0.61
C PHE A 64 -0.87 15.79 -2.06
N ASP A 65 -1.03 14.52 -2.44
CA ASP A 65 -0.70 14.02 -3.77
C ASP A 65 -1.95 13.38 -4.43
N PRO A 66 -2.91 14.19 -4.91
CA PRO A 66 -4.15 13.69 -5.49
C PRO A 66 -3.91 12.89 -6.78
N GLU A 67 -2.90 13.26 -7.58
CA GLU A 67 -2.61 12.66 -8.89
C GLU A 67 -1.88 11.32 -8.81
N ARG A 68 -1.31 10.97 -7.65
CA ARG A 68 -0.64 9.68 -7.45
C ARG A 68 -1.28 8.85 -6.35
N HIS A 69 -1.42 9.42 -5.16
CA HIS A 69 -1.97 8.71 -4.00
C HIS A 69 -3.48 8.88 -3.90
N GLY A 70 -4.02 10.07 -4.17
CA GLY A 70 -5.46 10.37 -4.05
C GLY A 70 -6.33 9.67 -5.10
N ARG A 71 -5.83 9.48 -6.32
CA ARG A 71 -6.52 8.82 -7.45
C ARG A 71 -6.88 7.35 -7.20
N TRP A 72 -6.23 6.70 -6.22
CA TRP A 72 -6.50 5.31 -5.88
C TRP A 72 -7.35 5.21 -4.61
N SER A 73 -8.12 4.12 -4.52
CA SER A 73 -8.99 3.88 -3.37
C SER A 73 -8.18 3.77 -2.08
N PHE A 74 -8.71 4.35 -1.01
CA PHE A 74 -8.09 4.26 0.31
C PHE A 74 -7.92 2.81 0.77
N SER A 75 -8.94 1.97 0.55
CA SER A 75 -8.95 0.56 0.96
C SER A 75 -7.88 -0.28 0.25
N SER A 76 -7.60 -0.03 -1.04
CA SER A 76 -6.51 -0.73 -1.75
C SER A 76 -5.14 -0.36 -1.19
N GLN A 77 -4.93 0.92 -0.84
CA GLN A 77 -3.68 1.38 -0.23
C GLN A 77 -3.51 0.80 1.18
N GLN A 78 -4.58 0.73 1.98
CA GLN A 78 -4.54 0.03 3.26
C GLN A 78 -4.15 -1.46 3.12
N ALA A 79 -4.66 -2.16 2.10
CA ALA A 79 -4.27 -3.55 1.85
C ALA A 79 -2.76 -3.69 1.56
N THR A 80 -2.15 -2.68 0.94
CA THR A 80 -0.70 -2.63 0.69
C THR A 80 0.08 -2.50 1.99
N LEU A 81 -0.34 -1.59 2.88
CA LEU A 81 0.27 -1.45 4.21
C LEU A 81 0.08 -2.70 5.07
N ARG A 82 -1.08 -3.37 5.00
CA ARG A 82 -1.30 -4.65 5.69
C ARG A 82 -0.41 -5.76 5.16
N ARG A 83 -0.06 -5.75 3.87
CA ARG A 83 0.90 -6.71 3.31
C ARG A 83 2.29 -6.52 3.91
N LEU A 84 2.75 -5.27 4.04
CA LEU A 84 3.99 -4.95 4.75
C LEU A 84 3.92 -5.41 6.21
N ASP A 85 2.81 -5.13 6.89
CA ASP A 85 2.63 -5.51 8.28
C ASP A 85 2.69 -7.02 8.50
N LYS A 86 2.03 -7.79 7.64
CA LYS A 86 2.10 -9.26 7.64
C LYS A 86 3.52 -9.78 7.47
N ALA A 87 4.32 -9.16 6.61
CA ALA A 87 5.72 -9.53 6.47
C ALA A 87 6.47 -9.27 7.77
N PHE A 88 6.27 -8.10 8.39
CA PHE A 88 6.91 -7.79 9.67
C PHE A 88 6.53 -8.78 10.77
N GLN A 89 5.23 -9.04 10.98
CA GLN A 89 4.75 -10.00 11.98
C GLN A 89 5.29 -11.43 11.80
N ALA A 90 5.67 -11.80 10.58
CA ALA A 90 6.21 -13.13 10.29
C ALA A 90 7.74 -13.24 10.53
N PHE A 91 8.46 -12.12 10.55
CA PHE A 91 9.93 -12.10 10.58
C PHE A 91 10.54 -11.32 11.75
N PHE A 92 9.78 -10.44 12.42
CA PHE A 92 10.23 -9.56 13.49
C PHE A 92 9.20 -9.51 14.62
#